data_AF-A0AAD6GZA5-F1
#
_entry.id   AF-A0AAD6GZA5-F1
#
_cell.length_a   1.000
_cell.length_b   1.000
_cell.length_c   1.000
_cell.angle_alpha   90.00
_cell.angle_beta   90.00
_cell.angle_gamma   90.00
#
_symmetry.space_group_name_H-M   'P 1'
#
loop_
_entity.id
_entity.type
_entity.pdbx_description
1 polymer ?
#
loop_
_entity_poly.entity_id
_entity_poly.type
_entity_poly.pdbx_seq_one_letter_code
_entity_poly.pdbx_strand_id
1 'polypeptide(L)'
;MSLLTVSLSLLAAVQAATVHPVQTTGGCSSLPQYDSTTGIAGPWTITVDQCQNTTATDNVCSMEGFGNEAIYFLQQGDTGVEKGYIGIVDRNDRAKNPLRCNDATNSFEAYVPSGVSGYKWKSANISDYPYSAVLMWGLGQYSLPIETYYHYQDDVKQDGIFLGSHNVTTWGDSATGWFGR
;
A
#
# COMPACT_ATOMS: atom_id res chain seq x y z
N MET A 1 17.29 46.22 41.30
CA MET A 1 17.65 44.79 41.19
C MET A 1 16.65 44.14 40.26
N SER A 2 16.99 44.01 38.97
CA SER A 2 16.17 43.29 37.99
C SER A 2 16.75 41.89 37.79
N LEU A 3 15.97 40.87 38.10
CA LEU A 3 16.28 39.46 37.86
C LEU A 3 15.91 39.11 36.42
N LEU A 4 16.90 38.78 35.60
CA LEU A 4 16.74 38.18 34.28
C LEU A 4 16.51 36.68 34.46
N THR A 5 15.28 36.21 34.24
CA THR A 5 14.96 34.79 34.10
C THR A 5 15.27 34.34 32.68
N VAL A 6 16.33 33.55 32.51
CA VAL A 6 16.65 32.85 31.27
C VAL A 6 15.81 31.58 31.23
N SER A 7 14.75 31.59 30.41
CA SER A 7 13.94 30.40 30.14
C SER A 7 14.71 29.47 29.21
N LEU A 8 15.16 28.34 29.74
CA LEU A 8 15.82 27.28 28.98
C LEU A 8 14.75 26.47 28.24
N SER A 9 14.51 26.79 26.97
CA SER A 9 13.62 26.01 26.11
C SER A 9 14.29 24.69 25.74
N LEU A 10 13.98 23.61 26.47
CA LEU A 10 14.29 22.26 26.01
C LEU A 10 13.42 21.95 24.79
N LEU A 11 13.98 22.13 23.60
CA LEU A 11 13.50 21.47 22.38
C LEU A 11 13.75 19.97 22.57
N ALA A 12 12.75 19.25 23.10
CA ALA A 12 12.73 17.81 23.00
C ALA A 12 12.61 17.46 21.51
N ALA A 13 13.72 17.08 20.90
CA ALA A 13 13.71 16.41 19.62
C ALA A 13 13.00 15.07 19.83
N VAL A 14 11.70 15.03 19.54
CA VAL A 14 10.98 13.77 19.37
C VAL A 14 11.62 13.11 18.16
N GLN A 15 12.58 12.20 18.39
CA GLN A 15 13.03 11.32 17.33
C GLN A 15 11.82 10.49 16.94
N ALA A 16 11.35 10.65 15.70
CA ALA A 16 10.37 9.74 15.15
C ALA A 16 10.98 8.34 15.26
N ALA A 17 10.38 7.48 16.09
CA ALA A 17 10.97 6.18 16.37
C ALA A 17 11.07 5.38 15.06
N THR A 18 12.26 4.85 14.79
CA THR A 18 12.60 4.24 13.50
C THR A 18 11.86 2.91 13.39
N VAL A 19 11.06 2.76 12.33
CA VAL A 19 10.34 1.51 12.07
C VAL A 19 11.28 0.55 11.35
N HIS A 20 11.40 -0.66 11.89
CA HIS A 20 12.22 -1.74 11.35
C HIS A 20 11.32 -2.83 10.75
N PRO A 21 11.29 -2.98 9.41
CA PRO A 21 10.55 -4.05 8.77
C PRO A 21 11.31 -5.38 8.88
N VAL A 22 10.59 -6.45 9.23
CA VAL A 22 11.09 -7.83 9.27
C VAL A 22 10.18 -8.70 8.40
N GLN A 23 10.72 -9.32 7.35
CA GLN A 23 9.93 -10.11 6.42
C GLN A 23 9.23 -11.28 7.14
N THR A 24 7.96 -11.50 6.84
CA THR A 24 7.21 -12.63 7.40
C THR A 24 7.69 -13.95 6.76
N THR A 25 7.39 -15.06 7.43
CA THR A 25 7.60 -16.41 6.90
C THR A 25 6.27 -17.11 6.74
N GLY A 26 6.19 -18.06 5.81
CA GLY A 26 4.99 -18.90 5.59
C GLY A 26 4.10 -18.50 4.41
N GLY A 27 4.44 -17.48 3.63
CA GLY A 27 3.70 -17.13 2.42
C GLY A 27 2.24 -16.74 2.72
N CYS A 28 1.29 -17.15 1.88
CA CYS A 28 -0.12 -16.77 2.07
C CYS A 28 -0.71 -17.33 3.38
N SER A 29 -0.18 -18.46 3.88
CA SER A 29 -0.65 -19.06 5.14
C SER A 29 -0.43 -18.19 6.39
N SER A 30 0.47 -17.20 6.30
CA SER A 30 0.72 -16.23 7.35
C SER A 30 -0.28 -15.05 7.35
N LEU A 31 -1.14 -14.96 6.33
CA LEU A 31 -2.01 -13.82 6.10
C LEU A 31 -3.44 -14.06 6.64
N PRO A 32 -4.18 -13.01 7.01
CA PRO A 32 -5.53 -13.14 7.52
C PRO A 32 -6.48 -13.83 6.54
N GLN A 33 -7.46 -14.58 7.05
CA GLN A 33 -8.45 -15.27 6.23
C GLN A 33 -7.86 -16.30 5.26
N TYR A 34 -6.72 -16.90 5.62
CA TYR A 34 -6.17 -18.02 4.87
C TYR A 34 -7.08 -19.26 4.99
N ASP A 35 -7.42 -19.84 3.84
CA ASP A 35 -8.10 -21.12 3.72
C ASP A 35 -7.12 -22.19 3.21
N SER A 36 -6.79 -23.14 4.07
CA SER A 36 -5.87 -24.23 3.77
C SER A 36 -6.39 -25.21 2.71
N THR A 37 -7.70 -25.21 2.43
CA THR A 37 -8.30 -26.06 1.39
C THR A 37 -8.02 -25.50 0.00
N THR A 38 -8.03 -24.18 -0.14
CA THR A 38 -7.85 -23.50 -1.43
C THR A 38 -6.45 -22.92 -1.61
N GLY A 39 -5.69 -22.75 -0.52
CA GLY A 39 -4.39 -22.06 -0.54
C GLY A 39 -4.52 -20.55 -0.79
N ILE A 40 -5.69 -19.98 -0.48
CA ILE A 40 -5.98 -18.56 -0.71
C ILE A 40 -6.10 -17.85 0.63
N ALA A 41 -5.48 -16.67 0.74
CA ALA A 41 -5.76 -15.71 1.81
C ALA A 41 -6.47 -14.48 1.26
N GLY A 42 -7.50 -14.01 1.97
CA GLY A 42 -8.39 -12.93 1.55
C GLY A 42 -9.78 -13.42 1.16
N PRO A 43 -10.55 -12.65 0.37
CA PRO A 43 -10.20 -11.38 -0.25
C PRO A 43 -10.18 -10.19 0.72
N TRP A 44 -9.30 -9.22 0.46
CA TRP A 44 -9.20 -7.95 1.20
C TRP A 44 -9.40 -6.75 0.29
N THR A 45 -9.56 -5.58 0.88
CA THR A 45 -9.58 -4.28 0.20
C THR A 45 -8.68 -3.32 0.96
N ILE A 46 -8.10 -2.33 0.28
CA ILE A 46 -7.31 -1.27 0.93
C ILE A 46 -8.26 -0.14 1.30
N THR A 47 -8.15 0.35 2.53
CA THR A 47 -8.87 1.52 3.02
C THR A 47 -7.89 2.43 3.74
N VAL A 48 -8.03 3.73 3.55
CA VAL A 48 -7.33 4.75 4.31
C VAL A 48 -7.96 4.84 5.69
N ASP A 49 -7.16 4.62 6.72
CA ASP A 49 -7.59 4.65 8.12
C ASP A 49 -6.59 5.48 8.93
N GLN A 50 -7.10 6.27 9.87
CA GLN A 50 -6.34 7.13 10.77
C GLN A 50 -5.42 8.14 10.05
N CYS A 51 -5.80 8.63 8.88
CA CYS A 51 -4.98 9.60 8.16
C CYS A 51 -5.04 10.99 8.82
N GLN A 52 -3.91 11.70 8.79
CA GLN A 52 -3.78 13.03 9.38
C GLN A 52 -3.25 14.01 8.34
N ASN A 53 -3.91 15.17 8.24
CA ASN A 53 -3.40 16.28 7.44
C ASN A 53 -2.73 17.30 8.36
N THR A 54 -1.41 17.19 8.54
CA THR A 54 -0.62 18.06 9.43
C THR A 54 -0.56 19.53 8.99
N THR A 55 -1.07 19.86 7.81
CA THR A 55 -1.20 21.24 7.32
C THR A 55 -2.59 21.85 7.55
N ALA A 56 -3.60 21.02 7.86
CA ALA A 56 -4.94 21.48 8.21
C ALA A 56 -5.00 21.91 9.67
N THR A 57 -5.77 22.96 9.98
CA THR A 57 -5.87 23.54 11.33
C THR A 57 -6.45 22.56 12.36
N ASP A 58 -7.26 21.59 11.92
CA ASP A 58 -7.92 20.57 12.72
C ASP A 58 -7.31 19.16 12.51
N ASN A 59 -6.22 19.06 11.74
CA ASN A 59 -5.61 17.82 11.27
C ASN A 59 -6.54 16.90 10.46
N VAL A 60 -7.71 17.37 10.02
CA VAL A 60 -8.71 16.54 9.34
C VAL A 60 -8.20 16.15 7.96
N CYS A 61 -8.23 14.83 7.72
CA CYS A 61 -7.86 14.24 6.46
C CYS A 61 -9.11 13.94 5.62
N SER A 62 -9.24 14.58 4.46
CA SER A 62 -10.44 14.47 3.62
C SER A 62 -10.61 13.13 2.90
N MET A 63 -9.57 12.30 2.90
CA MET A 63 -9.56 10.97 2.27
C MET A 63 -9.73 9.82 3.28
N GLU A 64 -10.01 10.14 4.54
CA GLU A 64 -10.30 9.13 5.56
C GLU A 64 -11.45 8.22 5.11
N GLY A 65 -11.26 6.90 5.23
CA GLY A 65 -12.20 5.89 4.81
C GLY A 65 -12.28 5.65 3.29
N PHE A 66 -11.50 6.37 2.46
CA PHE A 66 -11.43 6.09 1.03
C PHE A 66 -10.73 4.76 0.78
N GLY A 67 -11.17 4.02 -0.23
CA GLY A 67 -10.57 2.73 -0.56
C GLY A 67 -10.06 2.64 -1.98
N ASN A 68 -9.46 1.48 -2.30
CA ASN A 68 -8.82 1.26 -3.58
C ASN A 68 -9.76 1.03 -4.75
N GLU A 69 -9.36 1.49 -5.93
CA GLU A 69 -9.93 1.15 -7.23
C GLU A 69 -8.80 0.82 -8.22
N ALA A 70 -9.10 -0.04 -9.19
CA ALA A 70 -8.23 -0.37 -10.30
C ALA A 70 -8.37 0.68 -11.41
N ILE A 71 -7.27 1.39 -11.68
CA ILE A 71 -7.15 2.37 -12.74
C ILE A 71 -6.34 1.72 -13.87
N TYR A 72 -6.89 1.71 -15.07
CA TYR A 72 -6.28 0.99 -16.19
C TYR A 72 -5.80 1.94 -17.29
N PHE A 73 -4.85 1.45 -18.09
CA PHE A 73 -4.37 2.15 -19.26
C PHE A 73 -4.99 1.54 -20.52
N LEU A 74 -5.44 2.40 -21.43
CA LEU A 74 -5.76 2.04 -22.80
C LEU A 74 -4.89 2.88 -23.73
N GLN A 75 -4.08 2.22 -24.56
CA GLN A 75 -3.29 2.83 -25.62
C GLN A 75 -4.01 2.69 -26.96
N GLN A 76 -3.65 3.55 -27.91
CA GLN A 76 -4.22 3.47 -29.25
C GLN A 76 -3.83 2.13 -29.91
N GLY A 77 -4.83 1.37 -30.33
CA GLY A 77 -4.64 0.04 -30.92
C GLY A 77 -4.84 -1.12 -29.94
N ASP A 78 -4.99 -0.85 -28.63
CA ASP A 78 -5.32 -1.87 -27.66
C ASP A 78 -6.71 -2.44 -27.94
N THR A 79 -6.83 -3.76 -27.88
CA THR A 79 -8.11 -4.47 -28.05
C THR A 79 -8.79 -4.80 -26.71
N GLY A 80 -8.17 -4.39 -25.60
CA GLY A 80 -8.70 -4.58 -24.25
C GLY A 80 -7.74 -4.12 -23.17
N VAL A 81 -8.18 -4.19 -21.92
CA VAL A 81 -7.39 -3.84 -20.74
C VAL A 81 -6.42 -4.96 -20.41
N GLU A 82 -5.12 -4.64 -20.41
CA GLU A 82 -4.06 -5.59 -20.08
C GLU A 82 -3.23 -5.18 -18.86
N LYS A 83 -3.17 -3.88 -18.56
CA LYS A 83 -2.33 -3.30 -17.51
C LYS A 83 -2.99 -2.11 -16.83
N GLY A 84 -2.53 -1.83 -15.62
CA GLY A 84 -2.99 -0.72 -14.81
C GLY A 84 -2.40 -0.75 -13.40
N TYR A 85 -2.97 0.06 -12.53
CA TYR A 85 -2.55 0.21 -11.15
C TYR A 85 -3.73 0.27 -10.18
N ILE A 86 -3.46 -0.12 -8.93
CA ILE A 86 -4.39 0.01 -7.81
C ILE A 86 -4.03 1.29 -7.08
N GLY A 87 -5.00 2.18 -6.90
CA GLY A 87 -4.80 3.43 -6.16
C GLY A 87 -6.01 3.77 -5.31
N ILE A 88 -5.82 4.66 -4.34
CA ILE A 88 -6.92 5.27 -3.59
C ILE A 88 -7.58 6.36 -4.44
N VAL A 89 -8.88 6.27 -4.63
CA VAL A 89 -9.65 7.20 -5.48
C VAL A 89 -10.51 8.16 -4.66
N ASP A 90 -10.81 9.31 -5.25
CA ASP A 90 -11.62 10.38 -4.68
C ASP A 90 -13.12 10.02 -4.55
N ARG A 91 -13.55 8.96 -5.23
CA ARG A 91 -14.93 8.47 -5.26
C ARG A 91 -15.11 7.21 -4.42
N ASN A 92 -15.42 7.41 -3.14
CA ASN A 92 -15.57 6.29 -2.23
C ASN A 92 -16.84 5.45 -2.44
N ASP A 93 -17.81 5.95 -3.21
CA ASP A 93 -19.04 5.25 -3.58
C ASP A 93 -18.83 4.14 -4.61
N ARG A 94 -17.64 4.03 -5.20
CA ARG A 94 -17.31 2.99 -6.18
C ARG A 94 -16.94 1.66 -5.53
N ALA A 95 -17.22 0.58 -6.25
CA ALA A 95 -16.83 -0.76 -5.84
C ALA A 95 -15.30 -0.86 -5.73
N LYS A 96 -14.83 -1.40 -4.61
CA LYS A 96 -13.40 -1.60 -4.35
C LYS A 96 -12.92 -2.88 -5.02
N ASN A 97 -11.67 -2.91 -5.44
CA ASN A 97 -11.09 -4.09 -6.07
C ASN A 97 -10.52 -5.04 -5.02
N PRO A 98 -11.04 -6.28 -4.93
CA PRO A 98 -10.48 -7.30 -4.05
C PRO A 98 -9.01 -7.62 -4.34
N LEU A 99 -8.27 -7.86 -3.28
CA LEU A 99 -6.90 -8.38 -3.27
C LEU A 99 -6.87 -9.74 -2.59
N ARG A 100 -5.99 -10.64 -3.02
CA ARG A 100 -5.77 -11.93 -2.36
C ARG A 100 -4.32 -12.38 -2.52
N CYS A 101 -3.91 -13.31 -1.68
CA CYS A 101 -2.69 -14.08 -1.88
C CYS A 101 -3.05 -15.50 -2.30
N ASN A 102 -2.33 -16.06 -3.27
CA ASN A 102 -2.58 -17.38 -3.82
C ASN A 102 -1.29 -18.23 -3.80
N ASP A 103 -1.28 -19.28 -2.97
CA ASP A 103 -0.13 -20.18 -2.83
C ASP A 103 0.12 -20.99 -4.11
N ALA A 104 -0.92 -21.36 -4.86
CA ALA A 104 -0.78 -22.16 -6.06
C ALA A 104 0.00 -21.45 -7.18
N THR A 105 -0.06 -20.12 -7.20
CA THR A 105 0.68 -19.27 -8.15
C THR A 105 1.81 -18.49 -7.48
N ASN A 106 1.99 -18.64 -6.17
CA ASN A 106 2.92 -17.87 -5.35
C ASN A 106 2.84 -16.36 -5.64
N SER A 107 1.63 -15.81 -5.67
CA SER A 107 1.42 -14.41 -6.09
C SER A 107 0.36 -13.71 -5.25
N PHE A 108 0.59 -12.42 -5.01
CA PHE A 108 -0.50 -11.50 -4.73
C PHE A 108 -1.27 -11.19 -6.01
N GLU A 109 -2.59 -11.14 -5.90
CA GLU A 109 -3.49 -10.95 -7.02
C GLU A 109 -4.53 -9.89 -6.70
N ALA A 110 -4.90 -9.13 -7.73
CA ALA A 110 -6.00 -8.17 -7.68
C ALA A 110 -7.10 -8.58 -8.67
N TYR A 111 -8.36 -8.42 -8.27
CA TYR A 111 -9.50 -8.63 -9.17
C TYR A 111 -9.78 -7.35 -9.95
N VAL A 112 -9.27 -7.29 -11.19
CA VAL A 112 -9.15 -6.05 -11.97
C VAL A 112 -9.79 -6.18 -13.35
N PRO A 113 -10.13 -5.06 -14.01
CA PRO A 113 -10.58 -5.06 -15.39
C PRO A 113 -9.58 -5.78 -16.30
N SER A 114 -10.08 -6.60 -17.23
CA SER A 114 -9.26 -7.33 -18.19
C SER A 114 -10.02 -7.64 -19.48
N GLY A 115 -9.34 -7.46 -20.62
CA GLY A 115 -9.95 -7.63 -21.95
C GLY A 115 -10.93 -6.49 -22.26
N VAL A 116 -11.99 -6.79 -23.01
CA VAL A 116 -12.92 -5.76 -23.51
C VAL A 116 -13.87 -5.23 -22.41
N SER A 117 -14.34 -6.11 -21.53
CA SER A 117 -15.35 -5.75 -20.50
C SER A 117 -15.39 -6.70 -19.30
N GLY A 118 -14.36 -7.53 -19.10
CA GLY A 118 -14.32 -8.53 -18.03
C GLY A 118 -13.55 -8.06 -16.80
N TYR A 119 -13.65 -8.84 -15.73
CA TYR A 119 -12.76 -8.76 -14.58
C TYR A 119 -12.12 -10.12 -14.32
N LYS A 120 -10.83 -10.11 -13.97
CA LYS A 120 -10.07 -11.33 -13.66
C LYS A 120 -9.11 -11.08 -12.52
N TRP A 121 -8.81 -12.14 -11.78
CA TRP A 121 -7.64 -12.16 -10.91
C TRP A 121 -6.38 -12.07 -11.77
N LYS A 122 -5.57 -11.05 -11.51
CA LYS A 122 -4.28 -10.82 -12.15
C LYS A 122 -3.23 -10.68 -11.07
N SER A 123 -2.05 -11.23 -11.31
CA SER A 123 -0.91 -11.00 -10.43
C SER A 123 -0.65 -9.49 -10.32
N ALA A 124 -0.56 -9.02 -9.08
CA ALA A 124 -0.29 -7.65 -8.72
C ALA A 124 1.10 -7.59 -8.09
N ASN A 125 1.92 -6.68 -8.59
CA ASN A 125 3.32 -6.51 -8.23
C ASN A 125 3.59 -5.02 -8.01
N ILE A 126 4.71 -4.73 -7.38
CA ILE A 126 5.19 -3.35 -7.23
C ILE A 126 5.94 -2.97 -8.50
N SER A 127 5.70 -1.77 -9.00
CA SER A 127 6.47 -1.26 -10.12
C SER A 127 7.93 -1.02 -9.74
N ASP A 128 8.86 -1.50 -10.57
CA ASP A 128 10.29 -1.19 -10.47
C ASP A 128 10.66 0.12 -11.17
N TYR A 129 9.68 0.95 -11.54
CA TYR A 129 9.99 2.24 -12.17
C TYR A 129 10.57 3.19 -11.11
N PRO A 130 11.70 3.86 -11.39
CA PRO A 130 12.46 4.63 -10.39
C PRO A 130 11.72 5.86 -9.81
N TYR A 131 10.56 6.21 -10.38
CA TYR A 131 9.73 7.34 -9.97
C TYR A 131 8.36 6.92 -9.41
N SER A 132 8.06 5.61 -9.35
CA SER A 132 6.76 5.14 -8.88
C SER A 132 6.86 3.74 -8.28
N ALA A 133 6.56 3.61 -6.99
CA ALA A 133 6.47 2.33 -6.29
C ALA A 133 4.98 1.90 -6.15
N VAL A 134 4.24 1.92 -7.26
CA VAL A 134 2.79 1.72 -7.25
C VAL A 134 2.46 0.22 -7.39
N LEU A 135 1.37 -0.21 -6.75
CA LEU A 135 0.80 -1.55 -6.93
C LEU A 135 0.16 -1.66 -8.32
N MET A 136 0.67 -2.54 -9.18
CA MET A 136 0.27 -2.64 -10.58
C MET A 136 0.06 -4.07 -11.05
N TRP A 137 -0.69 -4.23 -12.14
CA TRP A 137 -0.77 -5.50 -12.89
C TRP A 137 -0.32 -5.30 -14.34
N GLY A 138 0.16 -6.38 -14.96
CA GLY A 138 0.58 -6.35 -16.36
C GLY A 138 1.94 -5.68 -16.61
N LEU A 139 2.83 -5.66 -15.60
CA LEU A 139 4.15 -5.01 -15.66
C LEU A 139 5.22 -5.78 -16.46
N GLY A 140 5.02 -7.09 -16.70
CA GLY A 140 6.04 -7.93 -17.33
C GLY A 140 7.34 -7.95 -16.52
N GLN A 141 8.46 -7.59 -17.16
CA GLN A 141 9.79 -7.61 -16.54
C GLN A 141 10.06 -6.46 -15.55
N TYR A 142 9.25 -5.41 -15.52
CA TYR A 142 9.41 -4.24 -14.64
C TYR A 142 8.60 -4.39 -13.36
N SER A 143 8.69 -5.56 -12.72
CA SER A 143 7.84 -5.92 -11.59
C SER A 143 8.66 -6.50 -10.45
N LEU A 144 8.48 -5.94 -9.26
CA LEU A 144 8.98 -6.48 -8.00
C LEU A 144 7.85 -7.25 -7.31
N PRO A 145 8.12 -8.47 -6.80
CA PRO A 145 7.12 -9.25 -6.09
C PRO A 145 6.71 -8.53 -4.80
N ILE A 146 5.44 -8.67 -4.42
CA ILE A 146 4.98 -8.21 -3.13
C ILE A 146 5.43 -9.20 -2.06
N GLU A 147 6.13 -8.66 -1.07
CA GLU A 147 6.54 -9.32 0.14
C GLU A 147 5.72 -8.78 1.31
N THR A 148 5.70 -9.52 2.42
CA THR A 148 4.98 -9.12 3.63
C THR A 148 5.94 -9.00 4.79
N TYR A 149 5.66 -8.07 5.69
CA TYR A 149 6.54 -7.68 6.77
C TYR A 149 5.77 -7.47 8.06
N TYR A 150 6.42 -7.73 9.19
CA TYR A 150 6.07 -7.15 10.48
C TYR A 150 6.89 -5.87 10.69
N HIS A 151 6.31 -4.89 11.36
CA HIS A 151 7.02 -3.69 11.78
C HIS A 151 7.40 -3.81 13.26
N TYR A 152 8.60 -3.34 13.59
CA TYR A 152 9.07 -3.19 14.96
C TYR A 152 9.45 -1.73 15.20
N GLN A 153 9.01 -1.18 16.32
CA GLN A 153 9.38 0.15 16.78
C GLN A 153 9.92 -0.01 18.20
N ASP A 154 11.19 0.36 18.42
CA ASP A 154 11.88 0.15 19.69
C ASP A 154 11.75 -1.30 20.21
N ASP A 155 11.97 -2.28 19.33
CA ASP A 155 11.82 -3.73 19.55
C ASP A 155 10.40 -4.21 19.87
N VAL A 156 9.40 -3.33 19.86
CA VAL A 156 7.99 -3.68 20.04
C VAL A 156 7.35 -3.93 18.68
N LYS A 157 6.82 -5.14 18.48
CA LYS A 157 6.06 -5.50 17.28
C LYS A 157 4.82 -4.62 17.18
N GLN A 158 4.65 -3.98 16.03
CA GLN A 158 3.45 -3.23 15.68
C GLN A 158 2.38 -4.17 15.13
N ASP A 159 1.12 -3.84 15.38
CA ASP A 159 0.00 -4.62 14.92
C ASP A 159 -0.12 -4.55 13.39
N GLY A 160 -0.48 -5.69 12.79
CA GLY A 160 -0.73 -5.80 11.35
C GLY A 160 0.39 -6.47 10.55
N ILE A 161 0.13 -6.56 9.25
CA ILE A 161 1.06 -7.06 8.24
C ILE A 161 1.20 -5.96 7.20
N PHE A 162 2.44 -5.62 6.88
CA PHE A 162 2.79 -4.54 5.97
C PHE A 162 3.26 -5.13 4.65
N LEU A 163 2.67 -4.68 3.55
CA LEU A 163 3.13 -5.07 2.23
C LEU A 163 4.41 -4.27 1.91
N GLY A 164 5.35 -4.91 1.22
CA GLY A 164 6.66 -4.33 0.92
C GLY A 164 7.34 -4.98 -0.27
N SER A 165 8.52 -4.49 -0.62
CA SER A 165 9.53 -5.24 -1.37
C SER A 165 10.92 -4.76 -0.97
N HIS A 166 11.90 -5.65 -0.95
CA HIS A 166 13.30 -5.32 -0.65
C HIS A 166 13.50 -4.57 0.68
N ASN A 167 12.80 -5.00 1.73
CA ASN A 167 12.76 -4.37 3.06
C ASN A 167 12.23 -2.93 3.09
N VAL A 168 11.52 -2.50 2.05
CA VAL A 168 10.82 -1.21 2.00
C VAL A 168 9.32 -1.48 2.06
N THR A 169 8.65 -0.88 3.05
CA THR A 169 7.21 -1.05 3.33
C THR A 169 6.48 0.29 3.41
N THR A 170 7.20 1.39 3.26
CA THR A 170 6.66 2.73 3.14
C THR A 170 6.34 2.99 1.67
N TRP A 171 5.06 3.13 1.37
CA TRP A 171 4.57 3.41 0.04
C TRP A 171 4.27 4.89 -0.09
N GLY A 172 4.72 5.52 -1.17
CA GLY A 172 4.13 6.76 -1.65
C GLY A 172 2.92 6.40 -2.49
N ASP A 173 1.72 6.45 -1.93
CA ASP A 173 0.51 6.32 -2.75
C ASP A 173 0.32 7.64 -3.50
N SER A 174 0.63 7.63 -4.79
CA SER A 174 0.51 8.81 -5.63
C SER A 174 -0.96 9.04 -5.96
N ALA A 175 -1.68 9.79 -5.13
CA ALA A 175 -2.93 10.43 -5.56
C ALA A 175 -2.67 11.39 -6.74
N THR A 176 -1.46 11.95 -6.82
CA THR A 176 -0.83 12.56 -7.99
C THR A 176 0.64 12.75 -7.64
N GLY A 177 1.56 12.57 -8.59
CA GLY A 177 3.00 12.46 -8.35
C GLY A 177 3.65 13.51 -7.44
N TRP A 178 4.80 13.09 -6.90
CA TRP A 178 5.74 13.81 -6.03
C TRP A 178 5.42 13.87 -4.53
N PHE A 179 6.17 13.07 -3.76
CA PHE A 179 6.74 13.52 -2.48
C PHE A 179 8.19 13.03 -2.41
N GLY A 180 9.11 13.99 -2.45
CA GLY A 180 10.54 13.76 -2.38
C GLY A 180 11.06 13.52 -0.97
N ARG A 181 12.28 13.01 -0.91
CA ARG A 181 13.36 13.78 -0.28
C ARG A 181 14.20 14.42 -1.39
#